data_AF-A0A951DN80-F1
#
_entry.id   AF-A0A951DN80-F1
#
_cell.length_a   1.000
_cell.length_b   1.000
_cell.length_c   1.000
_cell.angle_alpha   90.00
_cell.angle_beta   90.00
_cell.angle_gamma   90.00
#
_symmetry.space_group_name_H-M   'P 1'
#
loop_
_entity.id
_entity.type
_entity.pdbx_description
1 polymer ?
#
loop_
_entity_poly.entity_id
_entity_poly.type
_entity_poly.pdbx_seq_one_letter_code
_entity_poly.pdbx_strand_id
1 'polypeptide(L)'
;MKRVVVITGASSGIGHATALAFARRGDAVVLVSRSADALAQVAEELVRAGGAALAIAGDVARAEDLERVADAAVAAFGGIDVWINNAAVGEWALVEEMTPASMRRVVEVNLLGVMYGTRIAIPHLRARGRGVIVNVSSAVAEHAVPLLSTYSATKAAIKSFNDALRMELRATHAPIDVVSILPASINTPFYRWGASRLGVRPHPISVIYPPEEVARAILRAVDRPQRDVYVGSLAKLMAWGTRLSPRALDWYMLRGRNFFRQQYSTTADAGESNLFHTAHETDVDGDYSDESRRASVYTRTVELHPGWRRAAGLLGVAALFALMRRSRR
;
A
#
# COMPACT_ATOMS: atom_id res chain seq x y z
N MET A 1 -1.34 -19.14 -17.88
CA MET A 1 -2.68 -19.23 -17.25
C MET A 1 -3.02 -17.85 -16.70
N LYS A 2 -4.26 -17.40 -16.93
CA LYS A 2 -4.80 -16.18 -16.33
C LYS A 2 -4.95 -16.41 -14.81
N ARG A 3 -4.56 -15.43 -14.00
CA ARG A 3 -4.68 -15.46 -12.54
C ARG A 3 -6.04 -14.91 -12.12
N VAL A 4 -6.54 -15.38 -10.97
CA VAL A 4 -7.65 -14.72 -10.27
C VAL A 4 -7.09 -13.86 -9.14
N VAL A 5 -7.37 -12.56 -9.19
CA VAL A 5 -6.79 -11.54 -8.32
C VAL A 5 -7.91 -10.82 -7.57
N VAL A 6 -7.91 -10.89 -6.24
CA VAL A 6 -8.81 -10.09 -5.39
C VAL A 6 -8.09 -8.82 -4.94
N ILE A 7 -8.71 -7.65 -5.11
CA ILE A 7 -8.13 -6.35 -4.75
C ILE A 7 -9.12 -5.56 -3.90
N THR A 8 -8.71 -5.19 -2.68
CA THR A 8 -9.49 -4.30 -1.81
C THR A 8 -9.12 -2.84 -2.00
N GLY A 9 -10.08 -1.93 -1.84
CA GLY A 9 -9.89 -0.50 -2.14
C GLY A 9 -9.65 -0.28 -3.63
N ALA A 10 -10.33 -1.04 -4.49
CA ALA A 10 -10.07 -1.08 -5.92
C ALA A 10 -10.79 0.01 -6.74
N SER A 11 -11.65 0.81 -6.12
CA SER A 11 -12.43 1.83 -6.83
C SER A 11 -11.57 3.01 -7.30
N SER A 12 -10.47 3.35 -6.61
CA SER A 12 -9.65 4.51 -6.95
C SER A 12 -8.17 4.29 -6.64
N GLY A 13 -7.33 5.25 -6.99
CA GLY A 13 -5.93 5.29 -6.56
C GLY A 13 -5.10 4.09 -7.01
N ILE A 14 -4.25 3.61 -6.08
CA ILE A 14 -3.36 2.45 -6.28
C ILE A 14 -4.16 1.19 -6.61
N GLY A 15 -5.32 1.00 -5.98
CA GLY A 15 -6.16 -0.18 -6.19
C GLY A 15 -6.69 -0.24 -7.61
N HIS A 16 -7.25 0.87 -8.10
CA HIS A 16 -7.71 0.98 -9.48
C HIS A 16 -6.55 0.82 -10.48
N ALA A 17 -5.44 1.53 -10.31
CA ALA A 17 -4.27 1.38 -11.18
C ALA A 17 -3.74 -0.07 -11.26
N THR A 18 -3.76 -0.77 -10.13
CA THR A 18 -3.33 -2.17 -10.00
C THR A 18 -4.32 -3.09 -10.70
N ALA A 19 -5.62 -2.89 -10.49
CA ALA A 19 -6.70 -3.63 -11.14
C ALA A 19 -6.61 -3.54 -12.67
N LEU A 20 -6.45 -2.33 -13.20
CA LEU A 20 -6.29 -2.09 -14.63
C LEU A 20 -5.02 -2.77 -15.18
N ALA A 21 -3.91 -2.73 -14.43
CA ALA A 21 -2.68 -3.37 -14.84
C ALA A 21 -2.77 -4.91 -14.92
N PHE A 22 -3.51 -5.56 -14.01
CA PHE A 22 -3.82 -6.99 -14.10
C PHE A 22 -4.77 -7.30 -15.26
N ALA A 23 -5.82 -6.49 -15.45
CA ALA A 23 -6.76 -6.68 -16.55
C ALA A 23 -6.08 -6.58 -17.93
N ARG A 24 -5.12 -5.67 -18.10
CA ARG A 24 -4.30 -5.58 -19.34
C ARG A 24 -3.45 -6.82 -19.62
N ARG A 25 -3.20 -7.68 -18.62
CA ARG A 25 -2.55 -9.00 -18.80
C ARG A 25 -3.55 -10.12 -19.10
N GLY A 26 -4.84 -9.79 -19.14
CA GLY A 26 -5.94 -10.72 -19.32
C GLY A 26 -6.33 -11.47 -18.06
N ASP A 27 -5.85 -11.06 -16.88
CA ASP A 27 -6.19 -11.70 -15.60
C ASP A 27 -7.67 -11.41 -15.22
N ALA A 28 -8.23 -12.24 -14.34
CA ALA A 28 -9.56 -12.04 -13.77
C ALA A 28 -9.42 -11.28 -12.44
N VAL A 29 -10.10 -10.15 -12.31
CA VAL A 29 -9.96 -9.23 -11.17
C VAL A 29 -11.28 -9.11 -10.42
N VAL A 30 -11.26 -9.42 -9.13
CA VAL A 30 -12.36 -9.17 -8.21
C VAL A 30 -12.10 -7.86 -7.49
N LEU A 31 -12.95 -6.88 -7.74
CA LEU A 31 -12.84 -5.51 -7.26
C LEU A 31 -13.68 -5.35 -5.99
N VAL A 32 -13.06 -4.91 -4.90
CA VAL A 32 -13.74 -4.68 -3.63
C VAL A 32 -13.55 -3.25 -3.15
N SER A 33 -14.65 -2.57 -2.87
CA SER A 33 -14.72 -1.27 -2.20
C SER A 33 -16.12 -1.08 -1.63
N ARG A 34 -16.39 0.02 -0.91
CA ARG A 34 -17.73 0.32 -0.40
C ARG A 34 -18.68 0.86 -1.47
N SER A 35 -18.17 1.46 -2.55
CA SER A 35 -19.00 2.10 -3.59
C SER A 35 -19.31 1.12 -4.71
N ALA A 36 -20.56 0.63 -4.77
CA ALA A 36 -21.00 -0.26 -5.85
C ALA A 36 -20.89 0.41 -7.23
N ASP A 37 -21.32 1.67 -7.34
CA ASP A 37 -21.31 2.41 -8.61
C ASP A 37 -19.90 2.64 -9.15
N ALA A 38 -18.96 3.04 -8.27
CA ALA A 38 -17.57 3.22 -8.68
C ALA A 38 -16.95 1.89 -9.12
N LEU A 39 -17.24 0.79 -8.42
CA LEU A 39 -16.75 -0.53 -8.83
C LEU A 39 -17.32 -0.99 -10.18
N ALA A 40 -18.59 -0.69 -10.48
CA ALA A 40 -19.20 -1.03 -11.76
C ALA A 40 -18.49 -0.32 -12.92
N GLN A 41 -18.21 0.98 -12.77
CA GLN A 41 -17.47 1.76 -13.78
C GLN A 41 -16.05 1.22 -13.98
N VAL A 42 -15.34 0.94 -12.89
CA VAL A 42 -14.00 0.34 -12.95
C VAL A 42 -14.04 -1.05 -13.60
N ALA A 43 -15.04 -1.88 -13.29
CA ALA A 43 -15.21 -3.20 -13.90
C ALA A 43 -15.38 -3.11 -15.43
N GLU A 44 -16.18 -2.16 -15.93
CA GLU A 44 -16.35 -1.91 -17.36
C GLU A 44 -15.04 -1.48 -18.03
N GLU A 45 -14.24 -0.64 -17.37
CA GLU A 45 -12.91 -0.27 -17.84
C GLU A 45 -11.98 -1.48 -17.94
N LEU A 46 -11.95 -2.34 -16.92
CA LEU A 46 -11.12 -3.54 -16.90
C LEU A 46 -11.49 -4.53 -18.02
N VAL A 47 -12.79 -4.71 -18.28
CA VAL A 47 -13.27 -5.56 -19.38
C VAL A 47 -12.84 -4.99 -20.72
N ARG A 48 -12.98 -3.67 -20.94
CA ARG A 48 -12.47 -2.99 -22.15
C ARG A 48 -10.96 -3.10 -22.31
N ALA A 49 -10.21 -3.18 -21.21
CA ALA A 49 -8.76 -3.37 -21.21
C ALA A 49 -8.31 -4.83 -21.49
N GLY A 50 -9.26 -5.78 -21.65
CA GLY A 50 -8.98 -7.17 -22.03
C GLY A 50 -8.99 -8.17 -20.87
N GLY A 51 -9.35 -7.75 -19.66
CA GLY A 51 -9.48 -8.60 -18.48
C GLY A 51 -10.90 -9.15 -18.27
N ALA A 52 -11.08 -9.93 -17.21
CA ALA A 52 -12.39 -10.21 -16.65
C ALA A 52 -12.52 -9.48 -15.32
N ALA A 53 -13.72 -8.98 -14.99
CA ALA A 53 -13.94 -8.21 -13.77
C ALA A 53 -15.19 -8.69 -13.02
N LEU A 54 -15.12 -8.73 -11.70
CA LEU A 54 -16.26 -8.94 -10.81
C LEU A 54 -16.24 -7.85 -9.73
N ALA A 55 -17.26 -6.99 -9.73
CA ALA A 55 -17.43 -5.93 -8.74
C ALA A 55 -18.23 -6.44 -7.54
N ILE A 56 -17.70 -6.28 -6.33
CA ILE A 56 -18.38 -6.65 -5.09
C ILE A 56 -18.25 -5.51 -4.08
N ALA A 57 -19.39 -4.90 -3.74
CA ALA A 57 -19.43 -3.92 -2.67
C ALA A 57 -19.23 -4.58 -1.30
N GLY A 58 -18.32 -4.05 -0.49
CA GLY A 58 -18.03 -4.56 0.85
C GLY A 58 -17.13 -3.63 1.65
N ASP A 59 -17.30 -3.64 2.97
CA ASP A 59 -16.40 -2.98 3.91
C ASP A 59 -15.39 -4.00 4.45
N VAL A 60 -14.10 -3.75 4.20
CA VAL A 60 -13.01 -4.62 4.68
C VAL A 60 -12.97 -4.74 6.21
N ALA A 61 -13.56 -3.79 6.94
CA ALA A 61 -13.70 -3.87 8.39
C ALA A 61 -14.68 -4.96 8.85
N ARG A 62 -15.44 -5.59 7.94
CA ARG A 62 -16.40 -6.66 8.21
C ARG A 62 -15.90 -7.95 7.60
N ALA A 63 -15.59 -8.95 8.42
CA ALA A 63 -15.04 -10.21 7.93
C ALA A 63 -16.02 -10.93 6.99
N GLU A 64 -17.32 -10.83 7.27
CA GLU A 64 -18.39 -11.46 6.49
C GLU A 64 -18.48 -10.91 5.07
N ASP A 65 -18.11 -9.64 4.86
CA ASP A 65 -18.05 -9.03 3.53
C ASP A 65 -16.92 -9.65 2.70
N LEU A 66 -15.76 -9.90 3.33
CA LEU A 66 -14.61 -10.52 2.68
C LEU A 66 -14.80 -12.01 2.43
N GLU A 67 -15.57 -12.70 3.28
CA GLU A 67 -15.99 -14.10 3.05
C GLU A 67 -16.87 -14.20 1.80
N ARG A 68 -17.89 -13.33 1.67
CA ARG A 68 -18.71 -13.25 0.45
C ARG A 68 -17.90 -12.94 -0.81
N VAL A 69 -16.88 -12.08 -0.70
CA VAL A 69 -15.96 -11.80 -1.80
C VAL A 69 -15.22 -13.06 -2.25
N ALA A 70 -14.70 -13.83 -1.30
CA ALA A 70 -13.94 -15.03 -1.60
C ALA A 70 -14.84 -16.11 -2.25
N ASP A 71 -16.04 -16.31 -1.71
CA ASP A 71 -17.03 -17.25 -2.26
C ASP A 71 -17.43 -16.87 -3.70
N ALA A 72 -17.71 -15.59 -3.93
CA ALA A 72 -18.06 -15.09 -5.26
C ALA A 72 -16.88 -15.20 -6.25
N ALA A 73 -15.64 -14.96 -5.81
CA ALA A 73 -14.45 -15.16 -6.63
C ALA A 73 -14.29 -16.61 -7.07
N VAL A 74 -14.49 -17.56 -6.14
CA VAL A 74 -14.44 -19.00 -6.42
C VAL A 74 -15.59 -19.41 -7.34
N ALA A 75 -16.81 -18.93 -7.12
CA ALA A 75 -17.96 -19.24 -7.96
C ALA A 75 -17.79 -18.73 -9.39
N ALA A 76 -17.26 -17.51 -9.57
CA ALA A 76 -17.11 -16.89 -10.88
C ALA A 76 -15.89 -17.38 -11.65
N PHE A 77 -14.77 -17.62 -10.97
CA PHE A 77 -13.47 -17.84 -11.62
C PHE A 77 -12.74 -19.12 -11.16
N GLY A 78 -13.36 -19.93 -10.30
CA GLY A 78 -12.86 -21.25 -9.90
C GLY A 78 -11.72 -21.26 -8.88
N GLY A 79 -11.34 -20.10 -8.32
CA GLY A 79 -10.30 -20.02 -7.30
C GLY A 79 -9.75 -18.61 -7.09
N ILE A 80 -8.70 -18.49 -6.25
CA ILE A 80 -8.00 -17.24 -5.98
C ILE A 80 -6.49 -17.51 -6.04
N ASP A 81 -5.75 -16.84 -6.91
CA ASP A 81 -4.28 -16.98 -7.02
C ASP A 81 -3.54 -15.85 -6.29
N VAL A 82 -4.17 -14.67 -6.15
CA VAL A 82 -3.57 -13.49 -5.53
C VAL A 82 -4.62 -12.75 -4.70
N TRP A 83 -4.24 -12.34 -3.48
CA TRP A 83 -5.06 -11.48 -2.63
C TRP A 83 -4.30 -10.20 -2.28
N ILE A 84 -4.87 -9.04 -2.60
CA ILE A 84 -4.24 -7.73 -2.42
C ILE A 84 -5.06 -6.92 -1.42
N ASN A 85 -4.53 -6.79 -0.20
CA ASN A 85 -5.07 -5.90 0.81
C ASN A 85 -4.51 -4.49 0.57
N ASN A 86 -5.33 -3.62 -0.03
CA ASN A 86 -4.96 -2.25 -0.39
C ASN A 86 -5.85 -1.17 0.24
N ALA A 87 -7.09 -1.47 0.61
CA ALA A 87 -8.00 -0.51 1.25
C ALA A 87 -7.35 0.17 2.47
N ALA A 88 -7.48 1.50 2.56
CA ALA A 88 -7.03 2.28 3.69
C ALA A 88 -7.81 3.60 3.81
N VAL A 89 -7.92 4.09 5.05
CA VAL A 89 -8.44 5.41 5.41
C VAL A 89 -7.45 6.12 6.34
N GLY A 90 -7.52 7.45 6.42
CA GLY A 90 -6.65 8.26 7.26
C GLY A 90 -7.37 9.49 7.81
N GLU A 91 -6.85 10.01 8.91
CA GLU A 91 -7.21 11.33 9.45
C GLU A 91 -5.91 12.09 9.74
N TRP A 92 -5.81 13.31 9.22
CA TRP A 92 -4.72 14.25 9.50
C TRP A 92 -5.11 15.14 10.67
N ALA A 93 -4.48 14.91 11.82
CA ALA A 93 -4.77 15.64 13.05
C ALA A 93 -3.64 15.49 14.06
N LEU A 94 -3.54 16.41 15.02
CA LEU A 94 -2.81 16.10 16.25
C LEU A 94 -3.54 14.99 17.00
N VAL A 95 -2.80 14.16 17.76
CA VAL A 95 -3.38 13.02 18.48
C VAL A 95 -4.49 13.45 19.43
N GLU A 96 -4.31 14.59 20.11
CA GLU A 96 -5.29 15.16 21.05
C GLU A 96 -6.58 15.68 20.37
N GLU A 97 -6.56 15.90 19.06
CA GLU A 97 -7.72 16.36 18.27
C GLU A 97 -8.51 15.19 17.67
N MET A 98 -7.91 14.00 17.61
CA MET A 98 -8.56 12.82 17.06
C MET A 98 -9.61 12.26 18.02
N THR A 99 -10.77 11.89 17.47
CA THR A 99 -11.81 11.23 18.25
C THR A 99 -11.51 9.73 18.44
N PRO A 100 -11.93 9.10 19.54
CA PRO A 100 -11.81 7.65 19.70
C PRO A 100 -12.47 6.84 18.58
N ALA A 101 -13.59 7.34 18.04
CA ALA A 101 -14.29 6.72 16.92
C ALA A 101 -13.45 6.74 15.64
N SER A 102 -12.80 7.87 15.34
CA SER A 102 -11.87 7.98 14.20
C SER A 102 -10.70 7.02 14.35
N MET A 103 -10.08 6.99 15.54
CA MET A 103 -8.95 6.10 15.80
C MET A 103 -9.34 4.63 15.59
N ARG A 104 -10.49 4.22 16.15
CA ARG A 104 -11.04 2.88 15.97
C ARG A 104 -11.25 2.56 14.50
N ARG A 105 -11.89 3.47 13.76
CA ARG A 105 -12.19 3.25 12.33
C ARG A 105 -10.93 3.07 11.49
N VAL A 106 -9.89 3.85 11.74
CA VAL A 106 -8.58 3.69 11.08
C VAL A 106 -7.99 2.31 11.38
N VAL A 107 -8.06 1.83 12.63
CA VAL A 107 -7.59 0.49 13.01
C VAL A 107 -8.41 -0.62 12.35
N GLU A 108 -9.73 -0.52 12.37
CA GLU A 108 -10.64 -1.51 11.78
C GLU A 108 -10.39 -1.68 10.28
N VAL A 109 -10.29 -0.58 9.53
CA VAL A 109 -10.08 -0.65 8.08
C VAL A 109 -8.64 -1.04 7.74
N ASN A 110 -7.65 -0.35 8.32
CA ASN A 110 -6.27 -0.46 7.85
C ASN A 110 -5.55 -1.69 8.41
N LEU A 111 -5.93 -2.18 9.60
CA LEU A 111 -5.27 -3.30 10.26
C LEU A 111 -6.16 -4.54 10.28
N LEU A 112 -7.36 -4.45 10.89
CA LEU A 112 -8.23 -5.61 10.98
C LEU A 112 -8.69 -6.08 9.60
N GLY A 113 -9.01 -5.16 8.67
CA GLY A 113 -9.34 -5.53 7.30
C GLY A 113 -8.22 -6.29 6.57
N VAL A 114 -6.95 -5.92 6.80
CA VAL A 114 -5.79 -6.66 6.28
C VAL A 114 -5.71 -8.05 6.90
N MET A 115 -5.90 -8.15 8.23
CA MET A 115 -5.87 -9.43 8.95
C MET A 115 -7.00 -10.36 8.50
N TYR A 116 -8.22 -9.85 8.36
CA TYR A 116 -9.39 -10.60 7.89
C TYR A 116 -9.18 -11.08 6.46
N GLY A 117 -8.82 -10.18 5.54
CA GLY A 117 -8.57 -10.55 4.14
C GLY A 117 -7.45 -11.59 4.02
N THR A 118 -6.38 -11.43 4.78
CA THR A 118 -5.30 -12.43 4.85
C THR A 118 -5.79 -13.78 5.37
N ARG A 119 -6.51 -13.81 6.50
CA ARG A 119 -7.06 -15.04 7.10
C ARG A 119 -7.95 -15.79 6.11
N ILE A 120 -8.82 -15.07 5.42
CA ILE A 120 -9.78 -15.61 4.45
C ILE A 120 -9.06 -16.10 3.20
N ALA A 121 -8.04 -15.39 2.71
CA ALA A 121 -7.31 -15.78 1.51
C ALA A 121 -6.52 -17.09 1.67
N ILE A 122 -5.94 -17.35 2.84
CA ILE A 122 -5.04 -18.49 3.10
C ILE A 122 -5.62 -19.85 2.65
N PRO A 123 -6.83 -20.28 3.06
CA PRO A 123 -7.38 -21.56 2.64
C PRO A 123 -7.54 -21.67 1.12
N HIS A 124 -7.98 -20.60 0.44
CA HIS A 124 -8.14 -20.62 -1.02
C HIS A 124 -6.79 -20.68 -1.74
N LEU A 125 -5.81 -19.89 -1.30
CA LEU A 125 -4.45 -19.90 -1.87
C LEU A 125 -3.75 -21.24 -1.62
N ARG A 126 -3.98 -21.87 -0.46
CA ARG A 126 -3.48 -23.21 -0.15
C ARG A 126 -4.09 -24.26 -1.07
N ALA A 127 -5.40 -24.20 -1.31
CA ALA A 127 -6.08 -25.12 -2.22
C ALA A 127 -5.56 -25.02 -3.67
N ARG A 128 -5.08 -23.84 -4.09
CA ARG A 128 -4.43 -23.65 -5.39
C ARG A 128 -3.02 -24.24 -5.49
N GLY A 129 -2.41 -24.63 -4.37
CA GLY A 129 -1.03 -25.14 -4.31
C GLY A 129 0.04 -24.07 -4.60
N ARG A 130 -0.36 -22.81 -4.80
CA ARG A 130 0.49 -21.63 -4.93
C ARG A 130 -0.36 -20.38 -4.68
N GLY A 131 0.22 -19.34 -4.11
CA GLY A 131 -0.48 -18.08 -3.98
C GLY A 131 0.39 -16.92 -3.50
N VAL A 132 -0.07 -15.70 -3.72
CA VAL A 132 0.60 -14.50 -3.23
C VAL A 132 -0.39 -13.61 -2.47
N ILE A 133 -0.04 -13.27 -1.23
CA ILE A 133 -0.72 -12.23 -0.45
C ILE A 133 0.12 -10.96 -0.54
N VAL A 134 -0.50 -9.87 -0.99
CA VAL A 134 0.13 -8.55 -1.06
C VAL A 134 -0.55 -7.65 -0.06
N ASN A 135 0.21 -7.15 0.90
CA ASN A 135 -0.26 -6.18 1.89
C ASN A 135 0.35 -4.81 1.58
N VAL A 136 -0.48 -3.87 1.12
CA VAL A 136 -0.07 -2.50 0.84
C VAL A 136 0.00 -1.73 2.17
N SER A 137 1.22 -1.69 2.71
CA SER A 137 1.53 -0.91 3.90
C SER A 137 1.86 0.54 3.48
N SER A 138 2.92 1.12 4.03
CA SER A 138 3.45 2.42 3.64
C SER A 138 4.89 2.54 4.11
N ALA A 139 5.67 3.43 3.49
CA ALA A 139 6.96 3.81 4.01
C ALA A 139 6.87 4.36 5.45
N VAL A 140 5.72 4.92 5.85
CA VAL A 140 5.52 5.39 7.23
C VAL A 140 5.46 4.28 8.28
N ALA A 141 5.38 3.01 7.85
CA ALA A 141 5.57 1.85 8.74
C ALA A 141 7.00 1.75 9.28
N GLU A 142 7.97 2.33 8.57
CA GLU A 142 9.39 2.30 8.92
C GLU A 142 9.89 3.64 9.48
N HIS A 143 9.20 4.74 9.19
CA HIS A 143 9.45 6.06 9.75
C HIS A 143 8.12 6.79 9.98
N ALA A 144 7.73 7.02 11.22
CA ALA A 144 6.48 7.73 11.50
C ALA A 144 6.57 9.19 11.04
N VAL A 145 5.43 9.75 10.65
CA VAL A 145 5.30 11.16 10.29
C VAL A 145 4.28 11.84 11.21
N PRO A 146 4.47 13.13 11.56
CA PRO A 146 3.50 13.85 12.37
C PRO A 146 2.16 13.96 11.64
N LEU A 147 1.08 14.20 12.39
CA LEU A 147 -0.31 14.34 11.91
C LEU A 147 -0.97 13.05 11.41
N LEU A 148 -0.22 11.95 11.26
CA LEU A 148 -0.71 10.65 10.81
C LEU A 148 -0.33 9.53 11.78
N SER A 149 -0.36 9.80 13.08
CA SER A 149 0.09 8.87 14.13
C SER A 149 -0.67 7.54 14.11
N THR A 150 -2.01 7.56 14.14
CA THR A 150 -2.84 6.35 14.11
C THR A 150 -2.67 5.57 12.81
N TYR A 151 -2.61 6.29 11.67
CA TYR A 151 -2.32 5.66 10.37
C TYR A 151 -0.95 4.97 10.39
N SER A 152 0.10 5.67 10.82
CA SER A 152 1.47 5.14 10.92
C SER A 152 1.53 3.92 11.84
N ALA A 153 0.83 3.95 12.98
CA ALA A 153 0.72 2.83 13.90
C ALA A 153 0.10 1.59 13.22
N THR A 154 -0.99 1.75 12.46
CA THR A 154 -1.58 0.62 11.72
C THR A 154 -0.63 0.06 10.67
N LYS A 155 0.09 0.91 9.92
CA LYS A 155 1.03 0.47 8.88
C LYS A 155 2.26 -0.24 9.46
N ALA A 156 2.75 0.19 10.63
CA ALA A 156 3.78 -0.51 11.39
C ALA A 156 3.29 -1.87 11.93
N ALA A 157 2.05 -1.94 12.42
CA ALA A 157 1.44 -3.19 12.89
C ALA A 157 1.31 -4.24 11.77
N ILE A 158 0.93 -3.82 10.54
CA ILE A 158 0.90 -4.71 9.36
C ILE A 158 2.28 -5.36 9.14
N LYS A 159 3.37 -4.61 9.32
CA LYS A 159 4.72 -5.16 9.15
C LYS A 159 4.99 -6.29 10.14
N SER A 160 4.71 -6.05 11.43
CA SER A 160 4.87 -7.08 12.47
C SER A 160 3.99 -8.30 12.20
N PHE A 161 2.74 -8.08 11.82
CA PHE A 161 1.82 -9.15 11.40
C PHE A 161 2.37 -9.97 10.22
N ASN A 162 2.84 -9.33 9.16
CA ASN A 162 3.44 -10.01 8.00
C ASN A 162 4.68 -10.81 8.39
N ASP A 163 5.48 -10.32 9.32
CA ASP A 163 6.71 -10.97 9.78
C ASP A 163 6.39 -12.28 10.50
N ALA A 164 5.39 -12.29 11.38
CA ALA A 164 4.87 -13.49 12.05
C ALA A 164 4.20 -14.46 11.05
N LEU A 165 3.29 -13.96 10.22
CA LEU A 165 2.57 -14.77 9.23
C LEU A 165 3.50 -15.56 8.32
N ARG A 166 4.59 -14.94 7.84
CA ARG A 166 5.59 -15.63 7.00
C ARG A 166 6.23 -16.82 7.71
N MET A 167 6.43 -16.74 9.02
CA MET A 167 6.99 -17.85 9.80
C MET A 167 5.97 -18.96 9.97
N GLU A 168 4.70 -18.62 10.23
CA GLU A 168 3.59 -19.57 10.34
C GLU A 168 3.36 -20.32 9.03
N LEU A 169 3.33 -19.62 7.89
CA LEU A 169 3.15 -20.23 6.57
C LEU A 169 4.30 -21.18 6.22
N ARG A 170 5.54 -20.82 6.59
CA ARG A 170 6.71 -21.71 6.42
C ARG A 170 6.62 -22.95 7.31
N ALA A 171 6.29 -22.78 8.59
CA ALA A 171 6.16 -23.89 9.53
C ALA A 171 5.07 -24.89 9.09
N THR A 172 3.98 -24.37 8.50
CA THR A 172 2.87 -25.18 7.97
C THR A 172 3.06 -25.63 6.52
N HIS A 173 4.22 -25.36 5.91
CA HIS A 173 4.54 -25.69 4.52
C HIS A 173 3.49 -25.20 3.51
N ALA A 174 2.82 -24.07 3.81
CA ALA A 174 1.85 -23.47 2.91
C ALA A 174 2.61 -22.81 1.74
N PRO A 175 2.26 -23.12 0.48
CA PRO A 175 2.93 -22.56 -0.71
C PRO A 175 2.43 -21.14 -1.02
N ILE A 176 2.53 -20.25 -0.03
CA ILE A 176 1.99 -18.89 -0.08
C ILE A 176 3.11 -17.90 0.23
N ASP A 177 3.37 -17.00 -0.72
CA ASP A 177 4.28 -15.88 -0.52
C ASP A 177 3.53 -14.67 0.06
N VAL A 178 4.17 -13.96 0.98
CA VAL A 178 3.62 -12.73 1.58
C VAL A 178 4.55 -11.56 1.26
N VAL A 179 4.03 -10.57 0.53
CA VAL A 179 4.74 -9.37 0.08
C VAL A 179 4.21 -8.14 0.81
N SER A 180 5.11 -7.34 1.39
CA SER A 180 4.78 -5.99 1.85
C SER A 180 5.16 -4.99 0.76
N ILE A 181 4.21 -4.15 0.34
CA ILE A 181 4.50 -2.98 -0.50
C ILE A 181 4.55 -1.75 0.40
N LEU A 182 5.61 -0.96 0.30
CA LEU A 182 5.83 0.24 1.11
C LEU A 182 5.92 1.46 0.19
N PRO A 183 4.77 2.04 -0.22
CA PRO A 183 4.78 3.28 -0.99
C PRO A 183 5.26 4.47 -0.16
N ALA A 184 6.02 5.36 -0.81
CA ALA A 184 6.24 6.72 -0.37
C ALA A 184 4.96 7.56 -0.57
N SER A 185 5.10 8.87 -0.79
CA SER A 185 3.98 9.73 -1.19
C SER A 185 3.56 9.43 -2.62
N ILE A 186 2.29 9.07 -2.80
CA ILE A 186 1.72 8.70 -4.10
C ILE A 186 0.55 9.62 -4.41
N ASN A 187 0.52 10.19 -5.61
CA ASN A 187 -0.54 11.05 -6.08
C ASN A 187 -1.85 10.25 -6.24
N THR A 188 -2.68 10.22 -5.21
CA THR A 188 -3.96 9.49 -5.21
C THR A 188 -5.06 10.34 -4.59
N PRO A 189 -6.34 10.00 -4.79
CA PRO A 189 -7.44 10.64 -4.08
C PRO A 189 -7.43 10.47 -2.56
N PHE A 190 -6.47 9.72 -1.97
CA PHE A 190 -6.32 9.55 -0.52
C PHE A 190 -6.22 10.89 0.23
N TYR A 191 -5.55 11.89 -0.36
CA TYR A 191 -5.39 13.22 0.22
C TYR A 191 -6.65 14.10 0.02
N ARG A 192 -7.45 13.81 -1.00
CA ARG A 192 -8.72 14.48 -1.29
C ARG A 192 -9.81 14.04 -0.30
N TRP A 193 -9.86 12.75 0.01
CA TRP A 193 -10.92 12.12 0.81
C TRP A 193 -10.53 11.75 2.24
N GLY A 194 -9.26 11.91 2.60
CA GLY A 194 -8.81 11.71 3.96
C GLY A 194 -9.46 12.71 4.92
N ALA A 195 -9.88 12.26 6.10
CA ALA A 195 -10.35 13.21 7.12
C ALA A 195 -9.21 14.19 7.47
N SER A 196 -9.52 15.46 7.67
CA SER A 196 -8.54 16.47 8.05
C SER A 196 -9.08 17.34 9.16
N ARG A 197 -8.22 17.63 10.14
CA ARG A 197 -8.43 18.65 11.19
C ARG A 197 -7.51 19.85 10.98
N LEU A 198 -6.81 19.91 9.84
CA LEU A 198 -5.84 20.95 9.53
C LEU A 198 -6.49 22.27 9.05
N GLY A 199 -7.80 22.26 8.77
CA GLY A 199 -8.52 23.36 8.12
C GLY A 199 -8.25 23.51 6.62
N VAL A 200 -7.35 22.68 6.08
CA VAL A 200 -6.98 22.59 4.67
C VAL A 200 -6.91 21.13 4.25
N ARG A 201 -6.97 20.88 2.94
CA ARG A 201 -6.68 19.54 2.41
C ARG A 201 -5.25 19.14 2.74
N PRO A 202 -5.02 17.90 3.18
CA PRO A 202 -3.68 17.40 3.41
C PRO A 202 -2.85 17.38 2.12
N HIS A 203 -1.59 17.81 2.20
CA HIS A 203 -0.64 17.75 1.10
C HIS A 203 0.34 16.55 1.28
N PRO A 204 0.69 15.82 0.19
CA PRO A 204 1.68 14.75 0.25
C PRO A 204 3.08 15.27 0.56
N ILE A 205 3.70 14.79 1.64
CA ILE A 205 5.08 15.16 1.95
C ILE A 205 6.07 14.69 0.89
N SER A 206 7.19 15.41 0.73
CA SER A 206 8.32 14.95 -0.06
C SER A 206 8.01 14.63 -1.54
N VAL A 207 8.81 13.77 -2.18
CA VAL A 207 8.69 13.41 -3.59
C VAL A 207 7.45 12.57 -3.83
N ILE A 208 6.57 13.08 -4.69
CA ILE A 208 5.32 12.45 -5.11
C ILE A 208 5.56 11.59 -6.35
N TYR A 209 4.97 10.39 -6.38
CA TYR A 209 4.99 9.48 -7.53
C TYR A 209 3.57 9.10 -7.97
N PRO A 210 3.37 8.66 -9.23
CA PRO A 210 2.05 8.28 -9.71
C PRO A 210 1.66 6.87 -9.22
N PRO A 211 0.35 6.57 -9.10
CA PRO A 211 -0.15 5.27 -8.64
C PRO A 211 0.37 4.07 -9.44
N GLU A 212 0.62 4.26 -10.74
CA GLU A 212 1.13 3.22 -11.64
C GLU A 212 2.52 2.73 -11.24
N GLU A 213 3.33 3.53 -10.54
CA GLU A 213 4.60 3.05 -9.99
C GLU A 213 4.37 1.96 -8.93
N VAL A 214 3.34 2.11 -8.10
CA VAL A 214 2.96 1.10 -7.11
C VAL A 214 2.33 -0.11 -7.79
N ALA A 215 1.44 0.10 -8.76
CA ALA A 215 0.85 -0.98 -9.55
C ALA A 215 1.94 -1.84 -10.22
N ARG A 216 2.92 -1.21 -10.88
CA ARG A 216 4.08 -1.93 -11.46
C ARG A 216 4.83 -2.75 -10.42
N ALA A 217 5.07 -2.19 -9.24
CA ALA A 217 5.77 -2.88 -8.16
C ALA A 217 4.97 -4.10 -7.67
N ILE A 218 3.64 -3.96 -7.51
CA ILE A 218 2.75 -5.06 -7.14
C ILE A 218 2.77 -6.17 -8.18
N LEU A 219 2.57 -5.85 -9.47
CA LEU A 219 2.58 -6.85 -10.54
C LEU A 219 3.91 -7.61 -10.59
N ARG A 220 5.02 -6.88 -10.46
CA ARG A 220 6.37 -7.48 -10.42
C ARG A 220 6.56 -8.35 -9.19
N ALA A 221 6.04 -7.96 -8.03
CA ALA A 221 6.16 -8.73 -6.80
C ALA A 221 5.29 -9.99 -6.83
N VAL A 222 4.13 -9.96 -7.48
CA VAL A 222 3.33 -11.17 -7.73
C VAL A 222 4.08 -12.15 -8.65
N ASP A 223 4.79 -11.66 -9.66
CA ASP A 223 5.54 -12.54 -10.59
C ASP A 223 6.84 -13.10 -9.98
N ARG A 224 7.56 -12.32 -9.18
CA ARG A 224 8.68 -12.85 -8.38
C ARG A 224 8.65 -12.23 -6.98
N PRO A 225 8.05 -12.94 -6.00
CA PRO A 225 7.86 -12.45 -4.65
C PRO A 225 9.15 -12.02 -3.97
N GLN A 226 9.02 -10.93 -3.23
CA GLN A 226 10.04 -10.36 -2.36
C GLN A 226 9.39 -10.02 -1.03
N ARG A 227 10.16 -10.03 0.06
CA ARG A 227 9.61 -9.73 1.38
C ARG A 227 9.01 -8.32 1.44
N ASP A 228 9.84 -7.32 1.19
CA ASP A 228 9.45 -5.91 1.28
C ASP A 228 9.92 -5.18 0.02
N VAL A 229 9.02 -4.40 -0.57
CA VAL A 229 9.24 -3.63 -1.81
C VAL A 229 8.96 -2.15 -1.55
N TYR A 230 10.01 -1.34 -1.62
CA TYR A 230 9.93 0.11 -1.42
C TYR A 230 9.63 0.84 -2.73
N VAL A 231 8.54 1.62 -2.77
CA VAL A 231 8.19 2.43 -3.94
C VAL A 231 8.52 3.89 -3.66
N GLY A 232 9.61 4.37 -4.26
CA GLY A 232 10.24 5.67 -3.99
C GLY A 232 11.59 5.53 -3.28
N SER A 233 12.60 6.27 -3.73
CA SER A 233 13.96 6.20 -3.17
C SER A 233 14.04 6.73 -1.74
N LEU A 234 13.31 7.81 -1.44
CA LEU A 234 13.39 8.45 -0.14
C LEU A 234 12.80 7.58 0.97
N ALA A 235 11.76 6.80 0.69
CA ALA A 235 11.17 5.87 1.65
C ALA A 235 12.21 4.96 2.30
N LYS A 236 13.13 4.42 1.48
CA LYS A 236 14.18 3.53 1.98
C LYS A 236 15.27 4.27 2.74
N LEU A 237 15.63 5.48 2.31
CA LEU A 237 16.62 6.30 3.02
C LEU A 237 16.11 6.68 4.41
N MET A 238 14.86 7.11 4.52
CA MET A 238 14.24 7.49 5.80
C MET A 238 14.14 6.29 6.75
N ALA A 239 13.75 5.12 6.24
CA ALA A 239 13.75 3.87 7.01
C ALA A 239 15.13 3.55 7.62
N TRP A 240 16.21 3.73 6.85
CA TRP A 240 17.58 3.59 7.38
C TRP A 240 17.92 4.68 8.41
N GLY A 241 17.49 5.92 8.17
CA GLY A 241 17.65 7.02 9.11
C GLY A 241 17.07 6.71 10.48
N THR A 242 15.82 6.21 10.53
CA THR A 242 15.15 5.82 11.78
C THR A 242 15.91 4.72 12.50
N ARG A 243 16.46 3.73 11.78
CA ARG A 243 17.21 2.62 12.38
C ARG A 243 18.58 3.03 12.91
N LEU A 244 19.24 4.01 12.28
CA LEU A 244 20.57 4.46 12.66
C LEU A 244 20.52 5.48 13.81
N SER A 245 19.61 6.46 13.73
CA SER A 245 19.43 7.46 14.77
C SER A 245 18.04 8.09 14.66
N PRO A 246 17.05 7.59 15.42
CA PRO A 246 15.71 8.17 15.46
C PRO A 246 15.75 9.67 15.80
N ARG A 247 16.54 10.05 16.82
CA ARG A 247 16.65 11.45 17.27
C ARG A 247 17.19 12.39 16.18
N ALA A 248 18.18 11.95 15.40
CA ALA A 248 18.72 12.79 14.33
C ALA A 248 17.72 12.95 13.19
N LEU A 249 16.97 11.89 12.87
CA LEU A 249 15.92 11.95 11.88
C LEU A 249 14.77 12.86 12.33
N ASP A 250 14.31 12.71 13.57
CA ASP A 250 13.28 13.56 14.17
C ASP A 250 13.70 15.03 14.14
N TRP A 251 14.95 15.32 14.55
CA TRP A 251 15.50 16.68 14.46
C TRP A 251 15.46 17.21 13.03
N TYR A 252 15.85 16.42 12.03
CA TYR A 252 15.79 16.81 10.62
C TYR A 252 14.34 17.08 10.16
N MET A 253 13.41 16.19 10.50
CA MET A 253 12.00 16.31 10.12
C MET A 253 11.31 17.51 10.78
N LEU A 254 11.70 17.82 12.02
CA LEU A 254 11.16 18.93 12.82
C LEU A 254 11.92 20.24 12.63
N ARG A 255 13.08 20.25 11.96
CA ARG A 255 13.84 21.48 11.70
C ARG A 255 12.95 22.47 10.93
N GLY A 256 12.65 23.60 11.56
CA GLY A 256 11.73 24.61 11.00
C GLY A 256 10.29 24.11 10.81
N ARG A 257 9.87 23.07 11.55
CA ARG A 257 8.58 22.37 11.41
C ARG A 257 8.34 21.83 9.99
N ASN A 258 9.40 21.48 9.26
CA ASN A 258 9.34 21.18 7.83
C ASN A 258 8.28 20.13 7.45
N PHE A 259 8.27 18.97 8.12
CA PHE A 259 7.30 17.89 7.82
C PHE A 259 5.87 18.19 8.29
N PHE A 260 5.67 19.14 9.22
CA PHE A 260 4.34 19.66 9.48
C PHE A 260 3.91 20.55 8.33
N ARG A 261 4.72 21.56 7.98
CA ARG A 261 4.39 22.57 6.96
C ARG A 261 4.11 21.95 5.58
N GLN A 262 4.86 20.92 5.20
CA GLN A 262 4.65 20.22 3.94
C GLN A 262 3.29 19.52 3.85
N GLN A 263 2.61 19.23 4.97
CA GLN A 263 1.31 18.58 4.95
C GLN A 263 0.13 19.55 4.83
N TYR A 264 0.38 20.87 4.86
CA TYR A 264 -0.65 21.87 4.67
C TYR A 264 -0.66 22.30 3.20
N SER A 265 -1.75 22.00 2.49
CA SER A 265 -1.97 22.58 1.18
C SER A 265 -2.51 24.02 1.28
N THR A 266 -2.65 24.69 0.14
CA THR A 266 -3.36 25.96 0.01
C THR A 266 -4.86 25.79 -0.24
N THR A 267 -5.34 24.55 -0.39
CA THR A 267 -6.74 24.26 -0.73
C THR A 267 -7.56 24.07 0.53
N ALA A 268 -8.67 24.80 0.65
CA ALA A 268 -9.59 24.65 1.77
C ALA A 268 -10.17 23.23 1.83
N ASP A 269 -10.34 22.70 3.03
CA ASP A 269 -11.02 21.42 3.22
C ASP A 269 -12.54 21.61 3.09
N ALA A 270 -13.17 20.76 2.28
CA ALA A 270 -14.63 20.75 2.12
C ALA A 270 -15.33 20.05 3.31
N GLY A 271 -14.58 19.37 4.18
CA GLY A 271 -15.10 18.62 5.33
C GLY A 271 -15.71 17.27 4.93
N GLU A 272 -15.65 16.90 3.66
CA GLU A 272 -16.05 15.59 3.17
C GLU A 272 -14.91 14.57 3.35
N SER A 273 -15.25 13.37 3.77
CA SER A 273 -14.25 12.34 4.04
C SER A 273 -14.80 10.93 3.88
N ASN A 274 -13.92 10.04 3.43
CA ASN A 274 -14.23 8.62 3.29
C ASN A 274 -14.06 7.82 4.60
N LEU A 275 -13.75 8.46 5.72
CA LEU A 275 -13.46 7.75 6.98
C LEU A 275 -14.68 6.94 7.46
N PHE A 276 -15.85 7.58 7.50
CA PHE A 276 -17.12 6.94 7.88
C PHE A 276 -18.10 6.81 6.70
N HIS A 277 -17.94 7.62 5.66
CA HIS A 277 -18.84 7.63 4.50
C HIS A 277 -18.16 7.04 3.27
N THR A 278 -18.97 6.69 2.27
CA THR A 278 -18.50 6.15 1.00
C THR A 278 -18.21 7.29 0.04
N ALA A 279 -16.98 7.34 -0.48
CA ALA A 279 -16.66 8.21 -1.61
C ALA A 279 -16.99 7.48 -2.93
N HIS A 280 -17.69 8.16 -3.84
CA HIS A 280 -17.99 7.66 -5.18
C HIS A 280 -16.88 8.11 -6.15
N GLU A 281 -15.67 7.62 -5.90
CA GLU A 281 -14.45 8.04 -6.59
C GLU A 281 -13.93 6.91 -7.48
N THR A 282 -13.62 7.25 -8.73
CA THR A 282 -12.98 6.34 -9.71
C THR A 282 -11.60 6.80 -10.13
N ASP A 283 -11.18 8.01 -9.76
CA ASP A 283 -9.91 8.57 -10.21
C ASP A 283 -8.72 7.70 -9.77
N VAL A 284 -7.81 7.46 -10.71
CA VAL A 284 -6.50 6.85 -10.40
C VAL A 284 -5.61 7.89 -9.72
N ASP A 285 -5.44 9.04 -10.36
CA ASP A 285 -4.60 10.12 -9.87
C ASP A 285 -5.30 10.99 -8.82
N GLY A 286 -4.50 11.61 -7.95
CA GLY A 286 -4.97 12.65 -7.02
C GLY A 286 -4.80 14.07 -7.59
N ASP A 287 -4.96 15.05 -6.71
CA ASP A 287 -4.91 16.49 -7.04
C ASP A 287 -3.49 17.01 -7.36
N TYR A 288 -2.45 16.18 -7.26
CA TYR A 288 -1.03 16.59 -7.29
C TYR A 288 -0.26 16.08 -8.51
N SER A 289 -0.96 15.94 -9.65
CA SER A 289 -0.36 15.42 -10.90
C SER A 289 0.79 16.30 -11.41
N ASP A 290 0.71 17.62 -11.24
CA ASP A 290 1.75 18.57 -11.68
C ASP A 290 3.03 18.50 -10.85
N GLU A 291 2.92 18.07 -9.59
CA GLU A 291 4.04 17.88 -8.66
C GLU A 291 4.62 16.45 -8.73
N SER A 292 3.86 15.53 -9.33
CA SER A 292 4.20 14.10 -9.41
C SER A 292 5.34 13.83 -10.38
N ARG A 293 6.36 13.11 -9.92
CA ARG A 293 7.44 12.64 -10.80
C ARG A 293 6.95 11.49 -11.66
N ARG A 294 7.25 11.53 -12.97
CA ARG A 294 6.88 10.45 -13.92
C ARG A 294 7.28 9.03 -13.50
N ALA A 295 8.39 8.87 -12.77
CA ALA A 295 8.90 7.57 -12.35
C ALA A 295 9.91 7.66 -11.19
N SER A 296 10.03 6.58 -10.42
CA SER A 296 11.15 6.34 -9.50
C SER A 296 12.22 5.51 -10.19
N VAL A 297 13.32 6.14 -10.63
CA VAL A 297 14.48 5.42 -11.21
C VAL A 297 14.96 4.33 -10.25
N TYR A 298 15.07 4.66 -8.97
CA TYR A 298 15.46 3.74 -7.92
C TYR A 298 14.58 2.49 -7.87
N THR A 299 13.26 2.67 -7.86
CA THR A 299 12.32 1.55 -7.78
C THR A 299 12.46 0.65 -9.00
N ARG A 300 12.52 1.26 -10.19
CA ARG A 300 12.60 0.53 -11.45
C ARG A 300 13.92 -0.21 -11.64
N THR A 301 15.06 0.36 -11.28
CA THR A 301 16.38 -0.22 -11.58
C THR A 301 16.97 -1.03 -10.45
N VAL A 302 16.74 -0.63 -9.20
CA VAL A 302 17.35 -1.26 -8.02
C VAL A 302 16.31 -2.10 -7.28
N GLU A 303 15.21 -1.50 -6.82
CA GLU A 303 14.33 -2.18 -5.87
C GLU A 303 13.71 -3.47 -6.43
N LEU A 304 13.20 -3.38 -7.66
CA LEU A 304 12.52 -4.48 -8.37
C LEU A 304 13.49 -5.55 -8.94
N HIS A 305 14.80 -5.33 -8.83
CA HIS A 305 15.83 -6.26 -9.30
C HIS A 305 16.74 -6.74 -8.15
N PRO A 306 16.39 -7.85 -7.47
CA PRO A 306 17.11 -8.31 -6.28
C PRO A 306 18.59 -8.66 -6.54
N GLY A 307 18.96 -9.05 -7.76
CA GLY A 307 20.36 -9.27 -8.13
C GLY A 307 21.21 -8.00 -8.01
N TRP A 308 20.72 -6.88 -8.55
CA TRP A 308 21.39 -5.58 -8.47
C TRP A 308 21.45 -5.06 -7.02
N ARG A 309 20.40 -5.28 -6.22
CA ARG A 309 20.42 -4.96 -4.78
C ARG A 309 21.52 -5.69 -4.03
N ARG A 310 21.67 -7.00 -4.26
CA ARG A 310 22.72 -7.81 -3.62
C ARG A 310 24.10 -7.35 -4.07
N ALA A 311 24.29 -7.10 -5.37
CA ALA A 311 25.55 -6.60 -5.92
C ALA A 311 25.94 -5.23 -5.33
N ALA A 312 25.00 -4.27 -5.27
CA ALA A 312 25.22 -2.96 -4.66
C ALA A 312 25.56 -3.07 -3.16
N GLY A 313 24.89 -3.97 -2.43
CA GLY A 313 25.19 -4.24 -1.02
C GLY A 313 26.61 -4.80 -0.82
N LEU A 314 27.01 -5.79 -1.63
CA LEU A 314 28.35 -6.37 -1.58
C LEU A 314 29.45 -5.35 -1.92
N LEU A 315 29.21 -4.50 -2.92
CA LEU A 315 30.12 -3.41 -3.27
C LEU A 315 30.27 -2.40 -2.12
N GLY A 316 29.18 -2.06 -1.45
CA GLY A 316 29.20 -1.17 -0.28
C GLY A 316 30.02 -1.74 0.89
N VAL A 317 29.84 -3.04 1.19
CA VAL A 317 30.64 -3.74 2.22
C VAL A 317 32.12 -3.78 1.82
N ALA A 318 32.43 -4.11 0.57
CA ALA A 318 33.80 -4.13 0.06
C ALA A 318 34.49 -2.75 0.15
N ALA A 319 33.77 -1.67 -0.17
CA ALA A 319 34.26 -0.30 -0.05
C ALA A 319 34.55 0.09 1.40
N LEU A 320 33.67 -0.29 2.35
CA LEU A 320 33.87 -0.10 3.79
C LEU A 320 35.11 -0.85 4.29
N PHE A 321 35.29 -2.12 3.89
CA PHE A 321 36.49 -2.89 4.22
C PHE A 321 37.77 -2.26 3.65
N ALA A 322 37.72 -1.74 2.42
CA ALA A 322 38.85 -1.05 1.80
C ALA A 322 39.22 0.24 2.55
N LEU A 323 38.22 1.03 2.98
CA LEU A 323 38.41 2.24 3.78
C LEU A 323 39.00 1.92 5.16
N MET A 324 38.50 0.89 5.85
CA MET A 324 39.02 0.44 7.15
C MET A 324 40.47 -0.09 7.07
N ARG A 325 40.85 -0.71 5.95
CA ARG A 325 42.24 -1.12 5.70
C ARG A 325 43.15 0.07 5.44
N ARG A 326 42.63 1.13 4.81
CA ARG A 326 43.39 2.35 4.49
C ARG A 326 43.58 3.26 5.70
N SER A 327 42.68 3.22 6.69
CA SER A 327 42.80 3.99 7.94
C SER A 327 43.67 3.30 9.01
N ARG A 328 44.13 2.06 8.77
CA ARG A 328 45.03 1.30 9.65
C ARG A 328 46.48 1.29 9.17
N ARG A 329 46.78 1.98 8.08
CA ARG A 329 48.13 2.25 7.57
C ARG A 329 48.43 3.72 7.75
#